data_AF-A0AAD7ZB09-F1
#
_entry.id   AF-A0AAD7ZB09-F1
#
_cell.length_a   1.000
_cell.length_b   1.000
_cell.length_c   1.000
_cell.angle_alpha   90.00
_cell.angle_beta   90.00
_cell.angle_gamma   90.00
#
_symmetry.space_group_name_H-M   'P 1'
#
loop_
_entity.id
_entity.type
_entity.pdbx_description
1 polymer ?
#
loop_
_entity_poly.entity_id
_entity_poly.type
_entity_poly.pdbx_seq_one_letter_code
_entity_poly.pdbx_strand_id
1 'polypeptide(L)'
;MGKRYEECLRILHGFTNKVIQERKKLRKVTENNTTISNKEKEEEFLGKKKRLAFLDLLLETSEGGKHLTDTDIREEVDTFMFEGHDTTSAGICWTLFLLGSHPEIQDKVYKELESIFEGSNRPATMRDLAEMKYLERTIKESLRLYPSVPFIGRILKEDTKIGNYLIPGGCMMNLQIYHVHRNSDQYPDPEAFNPDNFLPERVAQRHPYAYIPFSAGPRNCIGQKFAILEEKTVISSVLRNFKLNSLVDSIKLLFSVYTKNMIEVFKFISG
;
A
#
# COMPACT_ATOMS: atom_id res chain seq x y z
N MET A 1 18.90 8.67 -25.98
CA MET A 1 17.71 8.64 -25.10
C MET A 1 16.56 7.81 -25.68
N GLY A 2 16.20 7.91 -26.97
CA GLY A 2 15.07 7.16 -27.57
C GLY A 2 15.15 5.63 -27.43
N LYS A 3 16.26 4.98 -27.82
CA LYS A 3 16.39 3.51 -27.73
C LYS A 3 16.22 2.94 -26.32
N ARG A 4 16.78 3.62 -25.31
CA ARG A 4 16.65 3.18 -23.90
C ARG A 4 15.23 3.37 -23.38
N TYR A 5 14.58 4.45 -23.79
CA TYR A 5 13.17 4.70 -23.47
C TYR A 5 12.26 3.63 -24.09
N GLU A 6 12.45 3.31 -25.38
CA GLU A 6 11.71 2.25 -26.06
C GLU A 6 11.95 0.87 -25.44
N GLU A 7 13.19 0.58 -25.04
CA GLU A 7 13.51 -0.67 -24.35
C GLU A 7 12.81 -0.79 -23.00
N CYS A 8 12.82 0.26 -22.17
CA CYS A 8 12.10 0.29 -20.90
C CYS A 8 10.58 0.12 -21.11
N LEU A 9 10.01 0.82 -22.08
CA LEU A 9 8.59 0.68 -22.42
C LEU A 9 8.23 -0.74 -22.86
N ARG A 10 9.09 -1.37 -23.67
CA ARG A 10 8.89 -2.74 -24.12
C ARG A 10 8.91 -3.73 -22.95
N ILE A 11 9.79 -3.54 -21.98
CA ILE A 11 9.85 -4.37 -20.77
C ILE A 11 8.58 -4.19 -19.94
N LEU A 12 8.21 -2.94 -19.65
CA LEU A 12 7.03 -2.60 -18.85
C LEU A 12 5.76 -3.17 -19.49
N HIS A 13 5.45 -2.77 -20.73
CA HIS A 13 4.27 -3.23 -21.44
C HIS A 13 4.30 -4.75 -21.68
N GLY A 14 5.48 -5.34 -21.90
CA GLY A 14 5.64 -6.76 -22.13
C GLY A 14 5.16 -7.60 -20.94
N PHE A 15 5.47 -7.15 -19.71
CA PHE A 15 5.01 -7.80 -18.49
C PHE A 15 3.49 -7.73 -18.33
N THR A 16 2.92 -6.52 -18.43
CA THR A 16 1.46 -6.32 -18.27
C THR A 16 0.66 -7.03 -19.35
N ASN A 17 1.11 -6.95 -20.60
CA ASN A 17 0.47 -7.68 -21.70
C ASN A 17 0.48 -9.18 -21.44
N LYS A 18 1.57 -9.74 -20.92
CA LYS A 18 1.63 -11.17 -20.57
C LYS A 18 0.58 -11.53 -19.52
N VAL A 19 0.45 -10.74 -18.44
CA VAL A 19 -0.56 -10.95 -17.39
C VAL A 19 -1.98 -10.90 -17.97
N ILE A 20 -2.29 -9.92 -18.82
CA ILE A 20 -3.60 -9.78 -19.46
C ILE A 20 -3.90 -10.99 -20.35
N GLN A 21 -2.94 -11.40 -21.18
CA GLN A 21 -3.13 -12.54 -22.09
C GLN A 21 -3.29 -13.87 -21.35
N GLU A 22 -2.51 -14.10 -20.29
CA GLU A 22 -2.68 -15.27 -19.42
C GLU A 22 -4.06 -15.28 -18.76
N ARG A 23 -4.54 -14.13 -18.27
CA ARG A 23 -5.87 -14.03 -17.68
C ARG A 23 -6.99 -14.26 -18.69
N LYS A 24 -6.90 -13.68 -19.90
CA LYS A 24 -7.86 -13.92 -20.99
C LYS A 24 -7.94 -15.42 -21.35
N LYS A 25 -6.80 -16.12 -21.41
CA LYS A 25 -6.76 -17.57 -21.64
C LYS A 25 -7.45 -18.36 -20.53
N LEU A 26 -7.18 -18.02 -19.26
CA LEU A 26 -7.79 -18.66 -18.10
C LEU A 26 -9.32 -18.46 -18.06
N ARG A 27 -9.83 -17.27 -18.43
CA ARG A 27 -11.28 -17.00 -18.51
C ARG A 27 -11.95 -17.89 -19.54
N LYS A 28 -11.41 -18.00 -20.76
CA LYS A 28 -11.95 -18.90 -21.80
C LYS A 28 -12.01 -20.37 -21.37
N VAL A 29 -10.97 -20.86 -20.69
CA VAL A 29 -10.97 -22.23 -20.15
C VAL A 29 -12.03 -22.40 -19.07
N THR A 30 -12.18 -21.40 -18.19
CA THR A 30 -13.16 -21.44 -17.09
C THR A 30 -14.59 -21.37 -17.63
N GLU A 31 -14.90 -20.51 -18.60
CA GLU A 31 -16.21 -20.42 -19.23
C GLU A 31 -16.62 -21.72 -19.93
N ASN A 32 -15.68 -22.34 -20.66
CA ASN A 32 -15.91 -23.64 -21.30
C ASN A 32 -16.18 -24.76 -20.27
N ASN A 33 -15.49 -24.75 -19.13
CA ASN A 33 -15.71 -25.72 -18.04
C ASN A 33 -16.98 -25.45 -17.22
N THR A 34 -17.36 -24.17 -17.06
CA THR A 34 -18.58 -23.78 -16.32
C THR A 34 -19.83 -24.12 -17.12
N THR A 35 -19.77 -24.06 -18.46
CA THR A 35 -20.83 -24.55 -19.36
C THR A 35 -21.06 -26.07 -19.21
N ILE A 36 -20.02 -26.83 -18.82
CA ILE A 36 -20.11 -28.27 -18.56
C ILE A 36 -20.63 -28.55 -17.13
N SER A 37 -20.22 -27.75 -16.14
CA SER A 37 -20.60 -27.92 -14.73
C SER A 37 -21.98 -27.35 -14.35
N ASN A 38 -22.52 -26.39 -15.11
CA ASN A 38 -23.78 -25.72 -14.77
C ASN A 38 -25.04 -26.55 -15.09
N LYS A 39 -24.93 -27.71 -15.75
CA LYS A 39 -26.05 -28.65 -15.87
C LYS A 39 -26.39 -29.39 -14.58
N GLU A 40 -25.55 -29.33 -13.54
CA GLU A 40 -25.72 -30.15 -12.32
C GLU A 40 -25.85 -29.34 -11.02
N LYS A 41 -25.80 -27.99 -11.04
CA LYS A 41 -25.76 -27.16 -9.81
C LYS A 41 -26.60 -25.89 -9.85
N GLU A 42 -27.73 -25.89 -10.55
CA GLU A 42 -28.62 -24.72 -10.62
C GLU A 42 -29.51 -24.48 -9.38
N GLU A 43 -29.50 -25.35 -8.35
CA GLU A 43 -30.49 -25.24 -7.26
C GLU A 43 -30.04 -24.62 -5.92
N GLU A 44 -28.81 -24.17 -5.72
CA GLU A 44 -28.45 -23.63 -4.39
C GLU A 44 -27.40 -22.51 -4.42
N PHE A 45 -27.86 -21.26 -4.61
CA PHE A 45 -27.50 -20.07 -3.80
C PHE A 45 -27.96 -18.79 -4.51
N LEU A 46 -29.21 -18.37 -4.26
CA LEU A 46 -29.66 -17.01 -4.57
C LEU A 46 -28.79 -15.97 -3.83
N GLY A 47 -28.24 -15.00 -4.58
CA GLY A 47 -28.24 -13.61 -4.10
C GLY A 47 -26.92 -12.91 -3.75
N LYS A 48 -25.73 -13.44 -4.07
CA LYS A 48 -24.48 -12.63 -4.04
C LYS A 48 -23.75 -12.73 -5.37
N LYS A 49 -23.86 -11.67 -6.20
CA LYS A 49 -22.98 -11.51 -7.38
C LYS A 49 -21.53 -11.72 -6.94
N LYS A 50 -20.85 -12.68 -7.56
CA LYS A 50 -19.43 -12.95 -7.33
C LYS A 50 -18.65 -11.68 -7.61
N ARG A 51 -17.92 -11.14 -6.63
CA ARG A 51 -17.03 -10.00 -6.86
C ARG A 51 -15.89 -10.46 -7.76
N LEU A 52 -15.80 -9.85 -8.94
CA LEU A 52 -14.74 -10.12 -9.90
C LEU A 52 -13.44 -9.45 -9.46
N ALA A 53 -12.31 -10.05 -9.82
CA ALA A 53 -11.03 -9.37 -9.74
C ALA A 53 -11.03 -8.18 -10.70
N PHE A 54 -10.22 -7.15 -10.43
CA PHE A 54 -10.20 -5.92 -11.21
C PHE A 54 -10.02 -6.15 -12.72
N LEU A 55 -9.04 -6.97 -13.10
CA LEU A 55 -8.80 -7.31 -14.50
C LEU A 55 -10.00 -8.06 -15.13
N ASP A 56 -10.65 -8.95 -14.40
CA ASP A 56 -11.84 -9.64 -14.92
C ASP A 56 -13.00 -8.66 -15.13
N LEU A 57 -13.16 -7.68 -14.24
CA LEU A 57 -14.17 -6.64 -14.38
C LEU A 57 -13.91 -5.76 -15.61
N LEU A 58 -12.65 -5.39 -15.87
CA LEU A 58 -12.28 -4.64 -17.09
C LEU A 58 -12.57 -5.45 -18.35
N LEU A 59 -12.21 -6.74 -18.35
CA LEU A 59 -12.46 -7.64 -19.48
C LEU A 59 -13.96 -7.84 -19.73
N GLU A 60 -14.76 -8.09 -18.69
CA GLU A 60 -16.22 -8.22 -18.81
C GLU A 60 -16.86 -6.91 -19.27
N THR A 61 -16.39 -5.77 -18.79
CA THR A 61 -16.89 -4.45 -19.22
C THR A 61 -16.59 -4.19 -20.69
N SER A 62 -15.40 -4.59 -21.15
CA SER A 62 -14.99 -4.53 -22.56
C SER A 62 -15.87 -5.40 -23.46
N GLU A 63 -16.29 -6.57 -22.96
CA GLU A 63 -17.17 -7.53 -23.66
C GLU A 63 -18.64 -7.05 -23.65
N GLY A 64 -19.08 -6.38 -22.58
CA GLY A 64 -20.46 -5.96 -22.33
C GLY A 64 -20.91 -4.65 -23.00
N GLY A 65 -20.22 -4.18 -24.04
CA GLY A 65 -20.65 -3.06 -24.89
C GLY A 65 -20.07 -1.68 -24.52
N LYS A 66 -19.26 -1.57 -23.47
CA LYS A 66 -18.36 -0.41 -23.28
C LYS A 66 -17.02 -0.79 -23.91
N HIS A 67 -16.77 -0.39 -25.15
CA HIS A 67 -15.55 -0.74 -25.88
C HIS A 67 -14.29 -0.14 -25.22
N LEU A 68 -13.72 -0.83 -24.24
CA LEU A 68 -12.36 -0.61 -23.75
C LEU A 68 -11.41 -1.33 -24.71
N THR A 69 -10.42 -0.62 -25.23
CA THR A 69 -9.38 -1.23 -26.05
C THR A 69 -8.41 -2.01 -25.17
N ASP A 70 -7.65 -2.94 -25.76
CA ASP A 70 -6.57 -3.63 -25.04
C ASP A 70 -5.53 -2.64 -24.48
N THR A 71 -5.36 -1.49 -25.15
CA THR A 71 -4.52 -0.39 -24.66
C THR A 71 -5.10 0.24 -23.40
N ASP A 72 -6.40 0.55 -23.38
CA ASP A 72 -7.07 1.13 -22.20
C ASP A 72 -6.98 0.18 -21.01
N ILE A 73 -7.24 -1.11 -21.23
CA ILE A 73 -7.12 -2.14 -20.17
C ILE A 73 -5.68 -2.23 -19.68
N ARG A 74 -4.70 -2.20 -20.57
CA ARG A 74 -3.28 -2.24 -20.19
C ARG A 74 -2.90 -1.01 -19.37
N GLU A 75 -3.31 0.19 -19.76
CA GLU A 75 -3.00 1.42 -19.02
C GLU A 75 -3.58 1.42 -17.60
N GLU A 76 -4.81 0.94 -17.45
CA GLU A 76 -5.42 0.75 -16.12
C GLU A 76 -4.66 -0.30 -15.30
N VAL A 77 -4.32 -1.45 -15.90
CA VAL A 77 -3.59 -2.53 -15.20
C VAL A 77 -2.16 -2.08 -14.83
N ASP A 78 -1.46 -1.38 -15.74
CA ASP A 78 -0.13 -0.82 -15.51
C ASP A 78 -0.12 0.08 -14.27
N THR A 79 -1.14 0.93 -14.14
CA THR A 79 -1.29 1.83 -12.98
C THR A 79 -1.37 1.05 -11.68
N PHE A 80 -2.25 0.04 -11.58
CA PHE A 80 -2.40 -0.76 -10.35
C PHE A 80 -1.18 -1.63 -10.05
N MET A 81 -0.52 -2.19 -11.08
CA MET A 81 0.66 -3.02 -10.90
C MET A 81 1.86 -2.20 -10.41
N PHE A 82 2.05 -1.00 -10.96
CA PHE A 82 3.16 -0.13 -10.56
C PHE A 82 2.92 0.47 -9.17
N GLU A 83 1.78 1.15 -8.97
CA GLU A 83 1.50 1.84 -7.70
C GLU A 83 1.37 0.86 -6.53
N GLY A 84 0.82 -0.34 -6.78
CA GLY A 84 0.63 -1.37 -5.76
C GLY A 84 1.90 -2.14 -5.39
N HIS A 85 2.90 -2.22 -6.27
CA HIS A 85 4.10 -3.01 -6.02
C HIS A 85 5.14 -2.26 -5.18
N ASP A 86 5.62 -1.11 -5.66
CA ASP A 86 6.77 -0.44 -5.06
C ASP A 86 6.45 0.13 -3.67
N THR A 87 5.25 0.69 -3.51
CA THR A 87 4.82 1.29 -2.23
C THR A 87 4.59 0.23 -1.15
N THR A 88 3.94 -0.88 -1.50
CA THR A 88 3.69 -2.01 -0.58
C THR A 88 5.00 -2.72 -0.24
N SER A 89 5.86 -2.97 -1.23
CA SER A 89 7.18 -3.58 -0.99
C SER A 89 8.03 -2.74 -0.04
N ALA A 90 8.03 -1.41 -0.21
CA ALA A 90 8.71 -0.51 0.73
C ALA A 90 8.11 -0.61 2.15
N GLY A 91 6.78 -0.63 2.29
CA GLY A 91 6.11 -0.79 3.59
C GLY A 91 6.46 -2.11 4.28
N ILE A 92 6.49 -3.21 3.53
CA ILE A 92 6.93 -4.53 4.01
C ILE A 92 8.39 -4.45 4.48
N CYS A 93 9.30 -3.95 3.64
CA CYS A 93 10.72 -3.87 3.95
C CYS A 93 10.98 -3.08 5.25
N TRP A 94 10.37 -1.91 5.42
CA TRP A 94 10.51 -1.12 6.63
C TRP A 94 9.93 -1.81 7.86
N THR A 95 8.79 -2.47 7.70
CA THR A 95 8.18 -3.23 8.82
C THR A 95 9.06 -4.40 9.25
N LEU A 96 9.60 -5.17 8.30
CA LEU A 96 10.53 -6.27 8.59
C LEU A 96 11.83 -5.77 9.23
N PHE A 97 12.38 -4.65 8.74
CA PHE A 97 13.56 -4.00 9.33
C PHE A 97 13.30 -3.59 10.78
N LEU A 98 12.18 -2.92 11.05
CA LEU A 98 11.81 -2.47 12.39
C LEU A 98 11.59 -3.64 13.34
N LEU A 99 10.92 -4.70 12.88
CA LEU A 99 10.76 -5.94 13.65
C LEU A 99 12.10 -6.62 13.95
N GLY A 100 13.01 -6.65 12.99
CA GLY A 100 14.36 -7.18 13.18
C GLY A 100 15.20 -6.35 14.15
N SER A 101 14.88 -5.06 14.32
CA SER A 101 15.55 -4.14 15.24
C SER A 101 14.89 -4.07 16.63
N HIS A 102 13.68 -4.61 16.79
CA HIS A 102 12.90 -4.59 18.02
C HIS A 102 12.39 -6.00 18.38
N PRO A 103 13.25 -6.88 18.93
CA PRO A 103 12.91 -8.27 19.22
C PRO A 103 11.69 -8.44 20.13
N GLU A 104 11.48 -7.53 21.08
CA GLU A 104 10.35 -7.54 22.00
C GLU A 104 9.00 -7.26 21.33
N ILE A 105 8.98 -6.44 20.26
CA ILE A 105 7.80 -6.22 19.43
C ILE A 105 7.59 -7.41 18.50
N GLN A 106 8.68 -7.93 17.92
CA GLN A 106 8.64 -9.13 17.08
C GLN A 106 8.07 -10.34 17.83
N ASP A 107 8.49 -10.58 19.06
CA ASP A 107 8.00 -11.67 19.90
C ASP A 107 6.50 -11.52 20.22
N LYS A 108 5.99 -10.29 20.36
CA LYS A 108 4.55 -10.04 20.53
C LYS A 108 3.77 -10.34 19.25
N VAL A 109 4.28 -9.93 18.08
CA VAL A 109 3.68 -10.30 16.79
C VAL A 109 3.69 -11.81 16.62
N TYR A 110 4.81 -12.48 16.89
CA TYR A 110 4.91 -13.93 16.79
C TYR A 110 3.90 -14.66 17.69
N LYS A 111 3.74 -14.22 18.95
CA LYS A 111 2.72 -14.77 19.87
C LYS A 111 1.29 -14.59 19.34
N GLU A 112 0.98 -13.43 18.75
CA GLU A 112 -0.31 -13.23 18.08
C GLU A 112 -0.50 -14.22 16.94
N LEU A 113 0.50 -14.39 16.07
CA LEU A 113 0.43 -15.31 14.93
C LEU A 113 0.31 -16.77 15.38
N GLU A 114 1.06 -17.20 16.39
CA GLU A 114 0.95 -18.54 16.98
C GLU A 114 -0.46 -18.80 17.51
N SER A 115 -1.10 -17.80 18.14
CA SER A 115 -2.47 -17.95 18.64
C SER A 115 -3.53 -18.07 17.53
N ILE A 116 -3.27 -17.52 16.33
CA ILE A 116 -4.19 -17.54 15.19
C ILE A 116 -4.01 -18.82 14.35
N PHE A 117 -2.76 -19.26 14.19
CA PHE A 117 -2.42 -20.36 13.30
C PHE A 117 -2.19 -21.69 14.00
N GLU A 118 -1.91 -21.67 15.32
CA GLU A 118 -1.70 -22.88 16.14
C GLU A 118 -0.63 -23.81 15.51
N GLY A 119 0.47 -23.24 15.02
CA GLY A 119 1.54 -23.97 14.33
C GLY A 119 1.22 -24.43 12.90
N SER A 120 0.06 -24.08 12.35
CA SER A 120 -0.34 -24.46 10.99
C SER A 120 0.38 -23.65 9.90
N ASN A 121 0.93 -24.37 8.90
CA ASN A 121 1.54 -23.77 7.71
C ASN A 121 0.54 -23.34 6.63
N ARG A 122 -0.78 -23.43 6.90
CA ARG A 122 -1.81 -23.03 5.93
C ARG A 122 -1.69 -21.54 5.53
N PRO A 123 -2.13 -21.15 4.32
CA PRO A 123 -2.27 -19.75 3.95
C PRO A 123 -3.22 -18.99 4.89
N ALA A 124 -2.98 -17.69 5.06
CA ALA A 124 -3.87 -16.81 5.81
C ALA A 124 -5.20 -16.64 5.07
N THR A 125 -6.29 -16.76 5.81
CA THR A 125 -7.65 -16.43 5.36
C THR A 125 -7.98 -14.98 5.72
N MET A 126 -9.02 -14.43 5.11
CA MET A 126 -9.52 -13.09 5.48
C MET A 126 -9.89 -12.96 6.96
N ARG A 127 -10.32 -14.07 7.60
CA ARG A 127 -10.63 -14.08 9.04
C ARG A 127 -9.36 -13.98 9.88
N ASP A 128 -8.31 -14.72 9.53
CA ASP A 128 -7.02 -14.64 10.21
C ASP A 128 -6.44 -13.23 10.10
N LEU A 129 -6.47 -12.67 8.88
CA LEU A 129 -6.02 -11.30 8.64
C LEU A 129 -6.81 -10.31 9.51
N ALA A 130 -8.11 -10.49 9.76
CA ALA A 130 -8.87 -9.61 10.65
C ALA A 130 -8.44 -9.70 12.13
N GLU A 131 -7.94 -10.86 12.58
CA GLU A 131 -7.49 -11.06 13.96
C GLU A 131 -6.04 -10.63 14.23
N MET A 132 -5.23 -10.42 13.18
CA MET A 132 -3.85 -9.89 13.27
C MET A 132 -3.83 -8.40 13.65
N LYS A 133 -4.30 -8.07 14.87
CA LYS A 133 -4.52 -6.69 15.35
C LYS A 133 -3.22 -6.02 15.76
N TYR A 134 -2.33 -6.74 16.47
CA TYR A 134 -1.02 -6.25 16.88
C TYR A 134 -0.09 -6.09 15.67
N LEU A 135 -0.08 -7.05 14.75
CA LEU A 135 0.63 -6.92 13.48
C LEU A 135 0.13 -5.72 12.68
N GLU A 136 -1.18 -5.48 12.61
CA GLU A 136 -1.70 -4.29 11.93
C GLU A 136 -1.25 -2.99 12.58
N ARG A 137 -1.22 -2.91 13.93
CA ARG A 137 -0.68 -1.76 14.65
C ARG A 137 0.81 -1.56 14.39
N THR A 138 1.56 -2.66 14.28
CA THR A 138 2.99 -2.67 13.95
C THR A 138 3.24 -2.15 12.54
N ILE A 139 2.45 -2.58 11.56
CA ILE A 139 2.48 -2.07 10.18
C ILE A 139 2.15 -0.58 10.17
N LYS A 140 1.11 -0.15 10.89
CA LYS A 140 0.73 1.27 10.95
C LYS A 140 1.84 2.14 11.54
N GLU A 141 2.50 1.66 12.59
CA GLU A 141 3.64 2.36 13.18
C GLU A 141 4.85 2.39 12.25
N SER A 142 5.06 1.34 11.47
CA SER A 142 6.11 1.30 10.43
C SER A 142 5.84 2.34 9.34
N LEU A 143 4.59 2.44 8.85
CA LEU A 143 4.17 3.45 7.88
C LEU A 143 4.14 4.88 8.48
N ARG A 144 4.01 5.02 9.80
CA ARG A 144 4.15 6.30 10.49
C ARG A 144 5.60 6.78 10.40
N LEU A 145 6.55 5.94 10.81
CA LEU A 145 7.98 6.27 10.84
C LEU A 145 8.61 6.33 9.45
N TYR A 146 8.26 5.40 8.57
CA TYR A 146 8.82 5.24 7.24
C TYR A 146 7.69 5.14 6.20
N PRO A 147 6.96 6.23 5.94
CA PRO A 147 5.91 6.24 4.94
C PRO A 147 6.51 5.99 3.55
N SER A 148 5.96 5.03 2.80
CA SER A 148 6.40 4.73 1.43
C SER A 148 6.33 5.96 0.51
N VAL A 149 5.39 6.87 0.78
CA VAL A 149 5.28 8.18 0.11
C VAL A 149 5.42 9.29 1.18
N PRO A 150 6.62 9.89 1.34
CA PRO A 150 6.90 10.80 2.45
C PRO A 150 6.35 12.22 2.27
N PHE A 151 5.97 12.62 1.05
CA PHE A 151 5.31 13.90 0.77
C PHE A 151 4.38 13.79 -0.44
N ILE A 152 3.38 14.69 -0.49
CA ILE A 152 2.49 14.84 -1.64
C ILE A 152 2.40 16.31 -2.06
N GLY A 153 2.39 16.56 -3.37
CA GLY A 153 2.36 17.91 -3.95
C GLY A 153 1.04 18.25 -4.64
N ARG A 154 0.64 19.52 -4.61
CA ARG A 154 -0.48 20.08 -5.39
C ARG A 154 -0.09 21.44 -5.95
N ILE A 155 -0.51 21.75 -7.18
CA ILE A 155 -0.39 23.10 -7.73
C ILE A 155 -1.72 23.81 -7.50
N LEU A 156 -1.69 24.95 -6.82
CA LEU A 156 -2.87 25.78 -6.63
C LEU A 156 -3.27 26.41 -7.97
N LYS A 157 -4.54 26.32 -8.35
CA LYS A 157 -5.04 26.92 -9.59
C LYS A 157 -5.44 28.38 -9.43
N GLU A 158 -5.72 28.78 -8.20
CA GLU A 158 -6.21 30.10 -7.81
C GLU A 158 -5.64 30.47 -6.45
N ASP A 159 -5.73 31.76 -6.12
CA ASP A 159 -5.32 32.27 -4.82
C ASP A 159 -6.13 31.57 -3.71
N THR A 160 -5.43 30.88 -2.81
CA THR A 160 -6.05 30.03 -1.79
C THR A 160 -5.71 30.55 -0.40
N LYS A 161 -6.72 30.79 0.43
CA LYS A 161 -6.52 31.16 1.83
C LYS A 161 -6.30 29.90 2.69
N ILE A 162 -5.15 29.83 3.37
CA ILE A 162 -4.82 28.76 4.33
C ILE A 162 -4.50 29.40 5.69
N GLY A 163 -5.39 29.18 6.66
CA GLY A 163 -5.33 29.88 7.94
C GLY A 163 -5.38 31.40 7.75
N ASN A 164 -4.32 32.08 8.18
CA ASN A 164 -4.18 33.53 8.05
C ASN A 164 -3.43 33.98 6.79
N TYR A 165 -3.00 33.04 5.94
CA TYR A 165 -2.17 33.33 4.77
C TYR A 165 -2.99 33.23 3.48
N LEU A 166 -2.72 34.13 2.53
CA LEU A 166 -3.18 34.02 1.15
C LEU A 166 -2.01 33.52 0.29
N ILE A 167 -2.18 32.34 -0.31
CA ILE A 167 -1.16 31.72 -1.15
C ILE A 167 -1.55 31.94 -2.61
N PRO A 168 -0.69 32.56 -3.44
CA PRO A 168 -1.02 32.81 -4.84
C PRO A 168 -1.29 31.54 -5.65
N GLY A 169 -2.16 31.67 -6.65
CA GLY A 169 -2.32 30.68 -7.72
C GLY A 169 -0.99 30.42 -8.44
N GLY A 170 -0.79 29.18 -8.86
CA GLY A 170 0.45 28.70 -9.49
C GLY A 170 1.49 28.18 -8.49
N CYS A 171 1.35 28.44 -7.18
CA CYS A 171 2.25 27.89 -6.18
C CYS A 171 2.12 26.36 -6.03
N MET A 172 3.25 25.69 -5.84
CA MET A 172 3.30 24.27 -5.46
C MET A 172 3.22 24.14 -3.94
N MET A 173 2.14 23.54 -3.46
CA MET A 173 1.93 23.17 -2.06
C MET A 173 2.41 21.74 -1.84
N ASN A 174 3.35 21.55 -0.91
CA ASN A 174 3.82 20.23 -0.51
C ASN A 174 3.39 19.91 0.92
N LEU A 175 2.67 18.81 1.10
CA LEU A 175 2.35 18.24 2.40
C LEU A 175 3.40 17.20 2.77
N GLN A 176 4.16 17.48 3.83
CA GLN A 176 5.23 16.61 4.32
C GLN A 176 4.65 15.56 5.28
N ILE A 177 4.16 14.45 4.73
CA ILE A 177 3.57 13.34 5.50
C ILE A 177 4.55 12.83 6.57
N TYR A 178 5.83 12.71 6.22
CA TYR A 178 6.90 12.32 7.13
C TYR A 178 6.94 13.16 8.42
N HIS A 179 6.82 14.49 8.30
CA HIS A 179 6.83 15.41 9.44
C HIS A 179 5.48 15.42 10.18
N VAL A 180 4.35 15.33 9.47
CA VAL A 180 3.03 15.20 10.11
C VAL A 180 2.98 13.98 11.03
N HIS A 181 3.55 12.87 10.58
CA HIS A 181 3.63 11.61 11.33
C HIS A 181 4.60 11.64 12.53
N ARG A 182 5.36 12.72 12.69
CA ARG A 182 6.32 12.96 13.78
C ARG A 182 5.96 14.17 14.64
N ASN A 183 4.76 14.71 14.48
CA ASN A 183 4.30 15.79 15.32
C ASN A 183 4.19 15.30 16.78
N SER A 184 5.03 15.86 17.67
CA SER A 184 5.09 15.53 19.10
C SER A 184 3.77 15.80 19.85
N ASP A 185 2.93 16.70 19.33
CA ASP A 185 1.60 16.97 19.89
C ASP A 185 0.62 15.82 19.65
N GLN A 186 0.92 14.94 18.69
CA GLN A 186 0.07 13.81 18.27
C GLN A 186 0.67 12.45 18.61
N TYR A 187 2.00 12.38 18.75
CA TYR A 187 2.77 11.18 19.06
C TYR A 187 3.79 11.49 20.15
N PRO A 188 3.57 11.01 21.39
CA PRO A 188 4.60 11.02 22.42
C PRO A 188 5.80 10.19 21.94
N ASP A 189 7.00 10.74 22.08
CA ASP A 189 8.25 10.15 21.57
C ASP A 189 8.17 9.78 20.07
N PRO A 190 8.08 10.79 19.18
CA PRO A 190 7.71 10.59 17.78
C PRO A 190 8.74 9.77 16.98
N GLU A 191 9.96 9.60 17.45
CA GLU A 191 10.98 8.78 16.77
C GLU A 191 10.97 7.31 17.25
N ALA A 192 10.35 7.01 18.40
CA ALA A 192 10.25 5.64 18.90
C ALA A 192 9.29 4.79 18.06
N PHE A 193 9.69 3.54 17.83
CA PHE A 193 8.82 2.53 17.22
C PHE A 193 7.88 1.94 18.27
N ASN A 194 6.66 2.44 18.35
CA ASN A 194 5.68 2.02 19.34
C ASN A 194 4.31 1.68 18.74
N PRO A 195 4.01 0.39 18.50
CA PRO A 195 2.69 -0.05 18.00
C PRO A 195 1.51 0.37 18.90
N ASP A 196 1.73 0.68 20.18
CA ASP A 196 0.67 1.15 21.07
C ASP A 196 0.20 2.57 20.72
N ASN A 197 0.92 3.32 19.89
CA ASN A 197 0.40 4.53 19.25
C ASN A 197 -0.88 4.29 18.45
N PHE A 198 -1.14 3.05 18.02
CA PHE A 198 -2.35 2.69 17.28
C PHE A 198 -3.37 1.90 18.11
N LEU A 199 -3.26 1.92 19.44
CA LEU A 199 -4.34 1.49 20.32
C LEU A 199 -5.63 2.29 20.03
N PRO A 200 -6.82 1.65 20.06
CA PRO A 200 -8.08 2.30 19.71
C PRO A 200 -8.35 3.61 20.45
N GLU A 201 -7.99 3.67 21.73
CA GLU A 201 -8.24 4.80 22.62
C GLU A 201 -7.33 5.98 22.25
N ARG A 202 -6.07 5.70 21.89
CA ARG A 202 -5.14 6.73 21.39
C ARG A 202 -5.54 7.26 20.02
N VAL A 203 -6.00 6.38 19.13
CA VAL A 203 -6.49 6.78 17.80
C VAL A 203 -7.73 7.65 17.92
N ALA A 204 -8.65 7.32 18.84
CA ALA A 204 -9.87 8.10 19.07
C ALA A 204 -9.61 9.54 19.55
N GLN A 205 -8.50 9.77 20.27
CA GLN A 205 -8.10 11.09 20.76
C GLN A 205 -7.22 11.86 19.77
N ARG A 206 -6.67 11.19 18.75
CA ARG A 206 -5.75 11.78 17.78
C ARG A 206 -6.52 12.57 16.72
N HIS A 207 -5.93 13.68 16.27
CA HIS A 207 -6.50 14.42 15.16
C HIS A 207 -6.61 13.55 13.89
N PRO A 208 -7.75 13.55 13.15
CA PRO A 208 -7.96 12.64 12.00
C PRO A 208 -6.91 12.76 10.89
N TYR A 209 -6.27 13.92 10.74
CA TYR A 209 -5.23 14.17 9.74
C TYR A 209 -3.79 14.03 10.27
N ALA A 210 -3.59 13.55 11.50
CA ALA A 210 -2.26 13.29 12.06
C ALA A 210 -1.68 11.92 11.64
N TYR A 211 -2.48 11.08 10.98
CA TYR A 211 -2.04 9.81 10.39
C TYR A 211 -2.63 9.65 8.99
N ILE A 212 -1.83 9.91 7.96
CA ILE A 212 -2.23 9.97 6.56
C ILE A 212 -1.22 9.25 5.63
N PRO A 213 -0.77 8.01 5.94
CA PRO A 213 0.18 7.27 5.09
C PRO A 213 -0.38 6.98 3.69
N PHE A 214 -1.71 6.98 3.56
CA PHE A 214 -2.46 6.76 2.33
C PHE A 214 -3.12 8.06 1.82
N SER A 215 -2.62 9.23 2.26
CA SER A 215 -3.25 10.53 2.05
C SER A 215 -4.68 10.59 2.65
N ALA A 216 -5.39 11.71 2.43
CA ALA A 216 -6.75 11.90 2.88
C ALA A 216 -7.59 12.71 1.88
N GLY A 217 -8.91 12.70 2.06
CA GLY A 217 -9.85 13.41 1.19
C GLY A 217 -10.09 12.71 -0.16
N PRO A 218 -10.59 13.43 -1.19
CA PRO A 218 -11.04 12.84 -2.46
C PRO A 218 -9.95 12.17 -3.31
N ARG A 219 -8.68 12.34 -2.93
CA ARG A 219 -7.51 11.79 -3.62
C ARG A 219 -6.68 10.93 -2.66
N ASN A 220 -7.33 10.29 -1.70
CA ASN A 220 -6.68 9.27 -0.87
C ASN A 220 -6.46 7.99 -1.68
N CYS A 221 -5.58 7.12 -1.19
CA CYS A 221 -5.25 5.87 -1.86
C CYS A 221 -6.47 4.94 -1.93
N ILE A 222 -6.86 4.57 -3.14
CA ILE A 222 -7.92 3.57 -3.37
C ILE A 222 -7.50 2.16 -2.93
N GLY A 223 -6.19 1.89 -2.97
CA GLY A 223 -5.57 0.60 -2.64
C GLY A 223 -5.33 0.36 -1.15
N GLN A 224 -5.60 1.33 -0.25
CA GLN A 224 -5.23 1.25 1.17
C GLN A 224 -5.64 -0.07 1.85
N LYS A 225 -6.87 -0.53 1.61
CA LYS A 225 -7.35 -1.79 2.23
C LYS A 225 -6.62 -3.02 1.67
N PHE A 226 -6.31 -3.01 0.38
CA PHE A 226 -5.60 -4.09 -0.27
C PHE A 226 -4.14 -4.15 0.20
N ALA A 227 -3.46 -2.99 0.24
CA ALA A 227 -2.08 -2.87 0.74
C ALA A 227 -1.93 -3.45 2.15
N ILE A 228 -2.79 -3.07 3.10
CA ILE A 228 -2.73 -3.61 4.47
C ILE A 228 -2.96 -5.14 4.50
N LEU A 229 -3.85 -5.67 3.66
CA LEU A 229 -4.05 -7.14 3.58
C LEU A 229 -2.82 -7.84 3.01
N GLU A 230 -2.21 -7.28 1.98
CA GLU A 230 -0.99 -7.80 1.34
C GLU A 230 0.18 -7.77 2.32
N GLU A 231 0.43 -6.64 2.98
CA GLU A 231 1.46 -6.49 4.00
C GLU A 231 1.28 -7.51 5.13
N LYS A 232 0.06 -7.64 5.69
CA LYS A 232 -0.23 -8.63 6.73
C LYS A 232 0.01 -10.06 6.26
N THR A 233 -0.36 -10.38 5.02
CA THR A 233 -0.18 -11.72 4.45
C THR A 233 1.30 -12.06 4.30
N VAL A 234 2.10 -11.16 3.72
CA VAL A 234 3.53 -11.39 3.50
C VAL A 234 4.29 -11.41 4.82
N ILE A 235 4.09 -10.41 5.68
CA ILE A 235 4.82 -10.30 6.95
C ILE A 235 4.47 -11.45 7.88
N SER A 236 3.19 -11.85 8.00
CA SER A 236 2.83 -13.02 8.82
C SER A 236 3.46 -14.31 8.29
N SER A 237 3.51 -14.50 6.97
CA SER A 237 4.17 -15.66 6.36
C SER A 237 5.66 -15.70 6.72
N VAL A 238 6.36 -14.56 6.63
CA VAL A 238 7.78 -14.46 7.01
C VAL A 238 7.96 -14.78 8.50
N LEU A 239 7.23 -14.13 9.40
CA LEU A 239 7.45 -14.25 10.85
C LEU A 239 7.04 -15.61 11.43
N ARG A 240 6.14 -16.36 10.77
CA ARG A 240 5.85 -17.75 11.16
C ARG A 240 6.99 -18.71 10.82
N ASN A 241 7.82 -18.37 9.83
CA ASN A 241 8.90 -19.25 9.34
C ASN A 241 10.30 -18.80 9.77
N PHE A 242 10.47 -17.52 10.11
CA PHE A 242 11.77 -16.91 10.37
C PHE A 242 11.72 -15.95 11.54
N LYS A 243 12.79 -15.97 12.34
CA LYS A 243 13.11 -14.90 13.29
C LYS A 243 14.07 -13.92 12.62
N LEU A 244 13.72 -12.64 12.62
CA LEU A 244 14.50 -11.59 11.99
C LEU A 244 15.45 -10.95 12.99
N ASN A 245 16.68 -10.67 12.55
CA ASN A 245 17.65 -9.88 13.29
C ASN A 245 18.22 -8.82 12.35
N SER A 246 18.10 -7.55 12.72
CA SER A 246 18.72 -6.46 11.97
C SER A 246 20.23 -6.44 12.22
N LEU A 247 20.99 -6.09 11.18
CA LEU A 247 22.45 -5.86 11.30
C LEU A 247 22.78 -4.42 11.70
N VAL A 248 21.78 -3.52 11.70
CA VAL A 248 21.92 -2.12 12.10
C VAL A 248 20.73 -1.72 12.96
N ASP A 249 21.00 -0.97 14.04
CA ASP A 249 19.96 -0.63 15.01
C ASP A 249 19.05 0.52 14.54
N SER A 250 19.52 1.36 13.61
CA SER A 250 18.74 2.49 13.10
C SER A 250 19.15 2.90 11.68
N ILE A 251 18.21 3.50 10.96
CA ILE A 251 18.44 4.12 9.66
C ILE A 251 17.93 5.56 9.71
N LYS A 252 18.82 6.50 9.37
CA LYS A 252 18.50 7.93 9.24
C LYS A 252 18.12 8.25 7.80
N LEU A 253 16.90 8.75 7.62
CA LEU A 253 16.44 9.32 6.37
C LEU A 253 16.97 10.75 6.20
N LEU A 254 17.42 11.06 4.99
CA LEU A 254 17.95 12.36 4.59
C LEU A 254 17.07 12.91 3.46
N PHE A 255 16.51 14.10 3.67
CA PHE A 255 15.79 14.84 2.64
C PHE A 255 16.51 16.16 2.37
N SER A 256 16.92 16.38 1.12
CA SER A 256 17.51 17.65 0.70
C SER A 256 16.71 18.25 -0.45
N VAL A 257 16.50 19.56 -0.42
CA VAL A 257 15.86 20.31 -1.51
C VAL A 257 16.93 21.08 -2.29
N TYR A 258 17.01 20.79 -3.57
CA TYR A 258 17.89 21.46 -4.52
C TYR A 258 17.06 22.33 -5.45
N THR A 259 17.46 23.60 -5.61
CA THR A 259 16.88 24.44 -6.66
C THR A 259 17.63 24.21 -7.98
N LYS A 260 17.06 24.67 -9.10
CA LYS A 260 17.61 24.52 -10.45
C LYS A 260 19.06 25.02 -10.60
N ASN A 261 19.54 25.84 -9.66
CA ASN A 261 20.92 26.30 -9.58
C ASN A 261 21.86 25.36 -8.78
N MET A 262 21.43 24.12 -8.46
CA MET A 262 22.19 23.12 -7.69
C MET A 262 22.70 23.60 -6.32
N ILE A 263 22.09 24.66 -5.79
CA ILE A 263 22.36 25.13 -4.43
C ILE A 263 21.46 24.32 -3.50
N GLU A 264 22.05 23.63 -2.53
CA GLU A 264 21.33 23.01 -1.42
C GLU A 264 20.67 24.13 -0.60
N VAL A 265 19.35 24.22 -0.64
CA VAL A 265 18.61 25.29 0.05
C VAL A 265 18.21 24.88 1.45
N PHE A 266 17.85 23.59 1.61
CA PHE A 266 17.49 23.01 2.90
C PHE A 266 17.95 21.56 2.97
N LYS A 267 18.56 21.19 4.09
CA LYS A 267 18.88 19.81 4.47
C LYS A 267 18.08 19.45 5.71
N PHE A 268 17.23 18.45 5.59
CA PHE A 268 16.48 17.88 6.69
C PHE A 268 17.11 16.53 7.04
N ILE A 269 17.68 16.46 8.23
CA ILE A 269 18.23 15.22 8.78
C ILE A 269 17.21 14.71 9.79
N SER A 270 16.75 13.48 9.63
CA SER A 270 15.99 12.81 10.68
C SER A 270 16.88 12.58 11.89
N GLY A 271 16.46 13.14 13.04
CA GLY A 271 17.19 13.14 14.31
C GLY A 271 17.20 11.77 14.94
#